data_AF-A0A7W4C731-F1
#
_entry.id   AF-A0A7W4C731-F1
#
_cell.length_a   1.000
_cell.length_b   1.000
_cell.length_c   1.000
_cell.angle_alpha   90.00
_cell.angle_beta   90.00
_cell.angle_gamma   90.00
#
_symmetry.space_group_name_H-M   'P 1'
#
loop_
_entity.id
_entity.type
_entity.pdbx_description
1 polymer ?
#
loop_
_entity_poly.entity_id
_entity_poly.type
_entity_poly.pdbx_seq_one_letter_code
_entity_poly.pdbx_strand_id
1 'polypeptide(L)'
;MNPINSIQDALYFAFQREHWAELRKSVPLTLSLAELEKLRGMNEKLSLDEVTDIYLPLSRLLNLFVGSKQQRGLVLDKFLEQKASPGPYIISIAGSVAVGKSTTARILQTLLQRWPEHPKVDLVTTDGFLYPLADLKRKGLLQRKGFPESYDMKMLVEFISAVKAGQKEILAPLYSHVTYDRCHDEHQAIRQPDILILEGLNVLQTGLDTPIDTR
;
A
#
# COMPACT_ATOMS: atom_id res chain seq x y z
N MET A 1 6.91 34.18 22.08
CA MET A 1 6.78 32.96 22.91
C MET A 1 6.44 31.82 21.97
N ASN A 2 7.43 31.00 21.59
CA ASN A 2 7.21 29.82 20.75
C ASN A 2 6.55 28.74 21.62
N PRO A 3 5.38 28.18 21.25
CA PRO A 3 4.88 27.02 21.93
C PRO A 3 5.80 25.84 21.61
N ILE A 4 6.38 25.31 22.68
CA ILE A 4 6.97 23.98 22.90
C ILE A 4 6.91 23.08 21.65
N ASN A 5 8.07 22.93 21.00
CA ASN A 5 8.22 22.02 19.89
C ASN A 5 8.29 20.59 20.43
N SER A 6 7.16 19.89 20.28
CA SER A 6 6.90 18.56 20.81
C SER A 6 7.65 17.46 20.03
N ILE A 7 7.66 16.24 20.55
CA ILE A 7 8.22 15.01 19.94
C ILE A 7 7.98 14.89 18.42
N GLN A 8 6.91 15.49 17.88
CA GLN A 8 6.58 15.52 16.46
C GLN A 8 7.72 16.07 15.59
N ASP A 9 8.40 17.13 16.00
CA ASP A 9 9.46 17.76 15.20
C ASP A 9 10.77 16.95 15.19
N ALA A 10 10.93 16.04 16.16
CA ALA A 10 12.05 15.10 16.19
C ALA A 10 11.80 13.86 15.34
N LEU A 11 10.53 13.51 15.08
CA LEU A 11 10.14 12.28 14.38
C LEU A 11 9.73 12.50 12.93
N TYR A 12 9.30 13.71 12.58
CA TYR A 12 8.74 14.01 11.26
C TYR A 12 9.35 15.27 10.65
N PHE A 13 9.57 15.21 9.34
CA PHE A 13 9.83 16.39 8.54
C PHE A 13 8.51 16.92 7.99
N ALA A 14 8.13 18.14 8.39
CA ALA A 14 6.94 18.81 7.90
C ALA A 14 7.27 19.64 6.65
N PHE A 15 6.43 19.50 5.61
CA PHE A 15 6.58 20.23 4.35
C PHE A 15 5.29 20.98 4.03
N GLN A 16 5.42 22.25 3.63
CA GLN A 16 4.36 22.95 2.92
C GLN A 16 4.30 22.46 1.47
N ARG A 17 3.12 22.58 0.85
CA ARG A 17 2.86 22.07 -0.51
C ARG A 17 3.88 22.59 -1.53
N GLU A 18 4.18 23.88 -1.47
CA GLU A 18 5.09 24.54 -2.41
C GLU A 18 6.50 23.94 -2.31
N HIS A 19 7.00 23.76 -1.09
CA HIS A 19 8.33 23.20 -0.87
C HIS A 19 8.40 21.72 -1.26
N TRP A 20 7.35 20.94 -0.97
CA TRP A 20 7.25 19.55 -1.39
C TRP A 20 7.27 19.39 -2.91
N ALA A 21 6.51 20.24 -3.63
CA ALA A 21 6.43 20.22 -5.08
C ALA A 21 7.80 20.49 -5.75
N GLU A 22 8.66 21.31 -5.14
CA GLU A 22 10.00 21.57 -5.66
C GLU A 22 10.92 20.36 -5.65
N LEU A 23 10.68 19.37 -4.78
CA LEU A 23 11.45 18.13 -4.71
C LEU A 23 11.30 17.27 -5.98
N ARG A 24 10.38 17.63 -6.89
CA ARG A 24 10.31 17.04 -8.24
C ARG A 24 11.51 17.41 -9.12
N LYS A 25 12.16 18.57 -8.89
CA LYS A 25 13.14 19.20 -9.81
C LYS A 25 14.35 18.32 -10.18
N SER A 26 14.62 17.25 -9.44
CA SER A 26 15.73 16.32 -9.75
C SER A 26 15.30 15.01 -10.41
N VAL A 27 14.06 14.89 -10.89
CA VAL A 27 13.55 13.72 -11.62
C VAL A 27 13.12 14.17 -13.01
N PRO A 28 13.60 13.52 -14.10
CA PRO A 28 13.01 13.73 -15.42
C PRO A 28 11.52 13.41 -15.34
N LEU A 29 10.65 14.27 -15.83
CA LEU A 29 9.24 13.91 -16.01
C LEU A 29 9.18 12.66 -16.89
N THR A 30 9.01 11.50 -16.28
CA THR A 30 8.85 10.22 -16.97
C THR A 30 7.43 10.07 -17.54
N LEU A 31 6.53 10.99 -17.20
CA LEU A 31 5.16 11.03 -17.68
C LEU A 31 4.97 12.15 -18.68
N SER A 32 4.45 11.79 -19.85
CA SER A 32 3.89 12.74 -20.80
C SER A 32 2.54 13.28 -20.32
N LEU A 33 2.14 14.45 -20.84
CA LEU A 33 0.81 15.05 -20.57
C LEU A 33 -0.34 14.09 -20.91
N ALA A 34 -0.21 13.32 -22.00
CA ALA A 34 -1.22 12.32 -22.40
C ALA A 34 -1.36 11.17 -21.39
N GLU A 35 -0.29 10.84 -20.65
CA GLU A 35 -0.31 9.78 -19.63
C GLU A 35 -0.87 10.29 -18.30
N LEU A 36 -0.58 11.55 -17.97
CA LEU A 36 -1.23 12.27 -16.89
C LEU A 36 -2.76 12.36 -17.12
N GLU A 37 -3.20 12.54 -18.36
CA GLU A 37 -4.62 12.50 -18.72
C GLU A 37 -5.25 11.10 -18.61
N LYS A 38 -4.51 10.02 -18.89
CA LYS A 38 -5.00 8.64 -18.66
C LYS A 38 -5.21 8.36 -17.17
N LEU A 39 -4.33 8.86 -16.30
CA LEU A 39 -4.50 8.79 -14.85
C LEU A 39 -5.76 9.52 -14.39
N ARG A 40 -6.07 10.67 -15.01
CA ARG A 40 -7.31 11.40 -14.79
C ARG A 40 -8.55 10.64 -15.27
N GLY A 41 -8.47 9.91 -16.38
CA GLY A 41 -9.56 9.04 -16.87
C GLY A 41 -9.94 7.92 -15.90
N MET A 42 -9.04 7.51 -15.01
CA MET A 42 -9.34 6.56 -13.93
C MET A 42 -10.01 7.21 -12.72
N ASN A 43 -9.99 8.54 -12.60
CA ASN A 43 -10.58 9.26 -11.48
C ASN A 43 -10.92 10.73 -11.84
N GLU A 44 -12.20 11.00 -12.11
CA GLU A 44 -12.69 12.28 -12.64
C GLU A 44 -12.39 13.51 -11.76
N LYS A 45 -12.01 13.31 -10.49
CA LYS A 45 -11.75 14.38 -9.51
C LYS A 45 -10.28 14.73 -9.28
N LEU A 46 -9.33 14.04 -9.91
CA LEU A 46 -7.90 14.29 -9.70
C LEU A 46 -7.37 15.38 -10.64
N SER A 47 -6.78 16.45 -10.09
CA SER A 47 -6.12 17.49 -10.90
C SER A 47 -4.71 17.08 -11.30
N LEU A 48 -4.25 17.55 -12.46
CA LEU A 48 -2.88 17.31 -12.94
C LEU A 48 -1.84 17.94 -12.01
N ASP A 49 -2.17 19.08 -11.42
CA ASP A 49 -1.33 19.77 -10.45
C ASP A 49 -1.12 18.91 -9.21
N GLU A 50 -2.16 18.19 -8.74
CA GLU A 50 -2.02 17.28 -7.60
C GLU A 50 -1.06 16.12 -7.90
N VAL A 51 -1.15 15.52 -9.09
CA VAL A 51 -0.23 14.46 -9.51
C VAL A 51 1.20 14.98 -9.55
N THR A 52 1.39 16.17 -10.13
CA THR A 52 2.71 16.74 -10.38
C THR A 52 3.37 17.25 -9.09
N ASP A 53 2.61 17.89 -8.23
CA ASP A 53 3.13 18.55 -7.03
C ASP A 53 3.24 17.60 -5.84
N ILE A 54 2.35 16.61 -5.73
CA ILE A 54 2.29 15.72 -4.56
C ILE A 54 2.83 14.33 -4.88
N TYR A 55 2.27 13.67 -5.89
CA TYR A 55 2.51 12.25 -6.12
C TYR A 55 3.83 11.96 -6.84
N LEU A 56 4.32 12.85 -7.71
CA LEU A 56 5.63 12.69 -8.35
C LEU A 56 6.80 12.77 -7.35
N PRO A 57 6.91 13.78 -6.47
CA PRO A 57 7.93 13.76 -5.42
C PRO A 57 7.82 12.54 -4.50
N LEU A 58 6.59 12.12 -4.17
CA LEU A 58 6.37 10.95 -3.31
C LEU A 58 6.83 9.65 -3.98
N SER A 59 6.49 9.43 -5.25
CA SER A 59 6.91 8.22 -5.97
C SER A 59 8.43 8.15 -6.10
N ARG A 60 9.10 9.30 -6.28
CA ARG A 60 10.56 9.40 -6.25
C ARG A 60 11.13 8.99 -4.89
N LEU A 61 10.59 9.55 -3.80
CA LEU A 61 11.06 9.22 -2.45
C LEU A 61 10.92 7.72 -2.18
N LEU A 62 9.77 7.15 -2.55
CA LEU A 62 9.52 5.71 -2.45
C LEU A 62 10.50 4.91 -3.31
N ASN A 63 10.80 5.34 -4.54
CA ASN A 63 11.81 4.70 -5.38
C ASN A 63 13.20 4.67 -4.71
N LEU A 64 13.63 5.77 -4.08
CA LEU A 64 14.90 5.82 -3.34
C LEU A 64 14.90 4.83 -2.16
N PHE A 65 13.78 4.70 -1.44
CA PHE A 65 13.66 3.71 -0.36
C PHE A 65 13.69 2.26 -0.87
N VAL A 66 12.99 1.98 -1.97
CA VAL A 66 13.00 0.66 -2.62
C VAL A 66 14.42 0.29 -3.04
N GLY A 67 15.11 1.18 -3.75
CA GLY A 67 16.50 0.96 -4.17
C GLY A 67 17.43 0.72 -2.99
N SER A 68 17.36 1.55 -1.94
CA SER A 68 18.16 1.37 -0.72
C SER A 68 17.91 0.02 -0.04
N LYS A 69 16.63 -0.42 0.03
CA LYS A 69 16.27 -1.72 0.62
C LYS A 69 16.83 -2.88 -0.20
N GLN A 70 16.73 -2.83 -1.52
CA GLN A 70 17.27 -3.85 -2.43
C GLN A 70 18.80 -3.95 -2.29
N GLN A 71 19.51 -2.82 -2.29
CA GLN A 71 20.97 -2.80 -2.08
C GLN A 71 21.38 -3.42 -0.75
N ARG A 72 20.65 -3.12 0.33
CA ARG A 72 20.89 -3.73 1.64
C ARG A 72 20.65 -5.25 1.62
N GLY A 73 19.69 -5.73 0.84
CA GLY A 73 19.45 -7.15 0.62
C GLY A 73 20.66 -7.85 0.01
N LEU A 74 21.21 -7.28 -1.07
CA LEU A 74 22.40 -7.82 -1.76
C LEU A 74 23.61 -7.94 -0.83
N VAL A 75 23.81 -6.97 0.07
CA VAL A 75 24.89 -7.03 1.08
C VAL A 75 24.72 -8.21 2.04
N LEU A 76 23.49 -8.44 2.51
CA LEU A 76 23.18 -9.57 3.41
C LEU A 76 23.33 -10.91 2.70
N ASP A 77 22.81 -11.03 1.47
CA ASP A 77 22.91 -12.25 0.67
C ASP A 77 24.37 -12.63 0.43
N LYS A 78 25.22 -11.63 0.13
CA LYS A 78 26.67 -11.81 -0.02
C LYS A 78 27.33 -12.25 1.28
N PHE A 79 26.97 -11.65 2.42
CA PHE A 79 27.53 -12.00 3.73
C PHE A 79 27.15 -13.42 4.17
N LEU A 80 25.92 -13.84 3.87
CA LEU A 80 25.39 -15.16 4.25
C LEU A 80 25.68 -16.27 3.22
N GLU A 81 26.38 -15.94 2.12
CA GLU A 81 26.64 -16.85 0.99
C GLU A 81 25.36 -17.48 0.40
N GLN A 82 24.26 -16.71 0.41
CA GLN A 82 22.97 -17.14 -0.13
C GLN A 82 22.75 -16.61 -1.54
N LYS A 83 21.95 -17.33 -2.33
CA LYS A 83 21.45 -16.80 -3.59
C LYS A 83 20.53 -15.63 -3.32
N ALA A 84 20.71 -14.55 -4.07
CA ALA A 84 19.83 -13.39 -3.98
C ALA A 84 18.38 -13.80 -4.19
N SER A 85 17.56 -13.56 -3.18
CA SER A 85 16.10 -13.73 -3.24
C SER A 85 15.47 -12.41 -2.80
N PRO A 86 15.40 -11.41 -3.71
CA PRO A 86 14.79 -10.14 -3.38
C PRO A 86 13.30 -10.39 -3.07
N GLY A 87 12.96 -10.42 -1.79
CA GLY A 87 11.57 -10.32 -1.36
C GLY A 87 11.02 -8.94 -1.76
N PRO A 88 9.72 -8.84 -2.10
CA PRO A 88 9.11 -7.58 -2.52
C PRO A 88 9.25 -6.49 -1.47
N TYR A 89 9.32 -5.25 -1.94
CA TYR A 89 9.09 -4.10 -1.08
C TYR A 89 7.58 -3.92 -0.85
N ILE A 90 7.13 -3.91 0.40
CA ILE A 90 5.70 -3.76 0.71
C ILE A 90 5.42 -2.32 1.15
N ILE A 91 4.49 -1.66 0.47
CA ILE A 91 3.98 -0.32 0.82
C ILE A 91 2.57 -0.49 1.37
N SER A 92 2.31 -0.02 2.58
CA SER A 92 0.98 -0.05 3.20
C SER A 92 0.35 1.33 3.20
N ILE A 93 -0.90 1.44 2.74
CA ILE A 93 -1.67 2.70 2.70
C ILE A 93 -2.87 2.56 3.62
N ALA A 94 -2.85 3.30 4.72
CA ALA A 94 -3.90 3.35 5.73
C ALA A 94 -4.65 4.68 5.72
N GLY A 95 -5.77 4.74 6.45
CA GLY A 95 -6.61 5.92 6.59
C GLY A 95 -8.10 5.59 6.67
N SER A 96 -8.92 6.57 7.04
CA SER A 96 -10.36 6.38 7.23
C SER A 96 -11.11 5.98 5.94
N VAL A 97 -12.33 5.47 6.08
CA VAL A 97 -13.23 5.22 4.94
C VAL A 97 -13.46 6.54 4.19
N ALA A 98 -13.53 6.46 2.86
CA ALA A 98 -13.75 7.60 1.95
C ALA A 98 -12.67 8.70 1.94
N VAL A 99 -11.54 8.55 2.64
CA VAL A 99 -10.43 9.54 2.60
C VAL A 99 -9.64 9.55 1.28
N GLY A 100 -9.86 8.57 0.40
CA GLY A 100 -9.19 8.49 -0.92
C GLY A 100 -8.02 7.50 -1.01
N LYS A 101 -7.89 6.54 -0.07
CA LYS A 101 -6.82 5.53 -0.09
C LYS A 101 -6.66 4.80 -1.42
N SER A 102 -7.76 4.26 -1.95
CA SER A 102 -7.73 3.49 -3.21
C SER A 102 -7.33 4.36 -4.41
N THR A 103 -7.67 5.66 -4.38
CA THR A 103 -7.18 6.65 -5.35
C THR A 103 -5.66 6.78 -5.27
N THR A 104 -5.14 7.08 -4.07
CA THR A 104 -3.70 7.21 -3.82
C THR A 104 -2.93 5.95 -4.20
N ALA A 105 -3.46 4.77 -3.84
CA ALA A 105 -2.83 3.49 -4.13
C ALA A 105 -2.71 3.22 -5.64
N ARG A 106 -3.76 3.49 -6.42
CA ARG A 106 -3.74 3.32 -7.89
C ARG A 106 -2.80 4.31 -8.58
N ILE A 107 -2.76 5.55 -8.11
CA ILE A 107 -1.82 6.56 -8.63
C ILE A 107 -0.39 6.09 -8.36
N LEU A 108 -0.06 5.74 -7.11
CA LEU A 108 1.27 5.28 -6.75
C LEU A 108 1.66 3.99 -7.47
N GLN A 109 0.74 3.05 -7.64
CA GLN A 109 0.97 1.84 -8.45
C GLN A 109 1.43 2.23 -9.86
N THR A 110 0.66 3.09 -10.53
CA THR A 110 0.96 3.50 -11.91
C THR A 110 2.28 4.25 -12.01
N LEU A 111 2.57 5.13 -11.04
CA LEU A 111 3.81 5.91 -11.01
C LEU A 111 5.05 5.03 -10.76
N LEU A 112 4.93 4.05 -9.86
CA LEU A 112 6.05 3.17 -9.50
C LEU A 112 6.37 2.17 -10.62
N GLN A 113 5.36 1.60 -11.31
CA GLN A 113 5.57 0.68 -12.44
C GLN A 113 6.42 1.25 -13.60
N ARG A 114 6.64 2.58 -13.63
CA ARG A 114 7.39 3.26 -14.68
C ARG A 114 8.89 3.27 -14.48
N TRP A 115 9.37 2.93 -13.30
CA TRP A 115 10.79 2.87 -13.02
C TRP A 115 11.34 1.52 -13.51
N PRO A 116 12.41 1.51 -14.32
CA PRO A 116 13.01 0.27 -14.82
C PRO A 116 13.43 -0.72 -13.74
N GLU A 117 13.71 -0.24 -12.53
CA GLU A 117 14.19 -1.02 -11.39
C GLU A 117 13.09 -1.86 -10.70
N HIS A 118 11.81 -1.57 -10.95
CA HIS A 118 10.67 -2.30 -10.37
C HIS A 118 9.46 -2.32 -11.33
N PRO A 119 9.58 -3.02 -12.47
CA PRO A 119 8.51 -3.06 -13.48
C PRO A 119 7.22 -3.71 -12.97
N LYS A 120 7.28 -4.52 -11.91
CA LYS A 120 6.12 -5.23 -11.38
C LYS A 120 5.65 -4.69 -10.04
N VAL A 121 4.59 -3.87 -10.09
CA VAL A 121 3.90 -3.36 -8.90
C VAL A 121 2.48 -3.88 -8.84
N ASP A 122 2.20 -4.72 -7.85
CA ASP A 122 0.85 -5.25 -7.60
C ASP A 122 0.16 -4.43 -6.51
N LEU A 123 -1.16 -4.27 -6.62
CA LEU A 123 -2.03 -3.61 -5.64
C LEU A 123 -3.04 -4.63 -5.11
N VAL A 124 -3.13 -4.77 -3.80
CA VAL A 124 -4.11 -5.62 -3.10
C VAL A 124 -4.84 -4.77 -2.06
N THR A 125 -6.16 -4.91 -1.99
CA THR A 125 -6.98 -4.27 -0.95
C THR A 125 -7.26 -5.25 0.18
N THR A 126 -7.24 -4.77 1.42
CA THR A 126 -7.54 -5.63 2.58
C THR A 126 -9.02 -6.05 2.65
N ASP A 127 -9.91 -5.38 1.92
CA ASP A 127 -11.35 -5.70 1.90
C ASP A 127 -11.60 -7.14 1.42
N GLY A 128 -10.74 -7.68 0.55
CA GLY A 128 -10.77 -9.10 0.16
C GLY A 128 -10.59 -10.06 1.34
N PHE A 129 -9.95 -9.62 2.41
CA PHE A 129 -9.70 -10.39 3.62
C PHE A 129 -10.79 -10.23 4.68
N LEU A 130 -11.88 -9.51 4.39
CA LEU A 130 -13.08 -9.58 5.23
C LEU A 130 -13.62 -11.02 5.27
N TYR A 131 -14.20 -11.41 6.41
CA TYR A 131 -15.00 -12.63 6.42
C TYR A 131 -16.17 -12.52 5.42
N PRO A 132 -16.56 -13.63 4.77
CA PRO A 132 -17.78 -13.68 3.95
C PRO A 132 -19.00 -13.19 4.73
N LEU A 133 -19.98 -12.62 4.04
CA LEU A 133 -21.19 -12.07 4.64
C LEU A 133 -21.93 -13.09 5.51
N ALA A 134 -21.95 -14.36 5.09
CA ALA A 134 -22.53 -15.45 5.85
C ALA A 134 -21.83 -15.67 7.21
N ASP A 135 -20.50 -15.58 7.24
CA ASP A 135 -19.72 -15.71 8.46
C ASP A 135 -19.83 -14.47 9.35
N LEU A 136 -19.85 -13.27 8.75
CA LEU A 136 -20.11 -12.03 9.48
C LEU A 136 -21.48 -12.05 10.17
N LYS A 137 -22.52 -12.55 9.48
CA LYS A 137 -23.86 -12.75 10.05
C LYS A 137 -23.84 -13.75 11.19
N ARG A 138 -23.22 -14.92 10.99
CA ARG A 138 -23.13 -15.98 12.00
C ARG A 138 -22.41 -15.51 13.27
N LYS A 139 -21.40 -14.66 13.11
CA LYS A 139 -20.61 -14.09 14.23
C LYS A 139 -21.21 -12.82 14.84
N GLY A 140 -22.31 -12.28 14.30
CA GLY A 140 -22.90 -11.02 14.77
C GLY A 140 -22.04 -9.77 14.46
N LEU A 141 -21.15 -9.85 13.48
CA LEU A 141 -20.15 -8.81 13.17
C LEU A 141 -20.57 -7.83 12.06
N LEU A 142 -21.80 -7.94 11.53
CA LEU A 142 -22.25 -7.08 10.44
C LEU A 142 -22.14 -5.58 10.73
N GLN A 143 -22.51 -5.16 11.95
CA GLN A 143 -22.45 -3.75 12.37
C GLN A 143 -21.01 -3.27 12.65
N ARG A 144 -20.06 -4.21 12.68
CA ARG A 144 -18.64 -3.98 12.94
C ARG A 144 -17.80 -4.32 11.70
N LYS A 145 -18.43 -4.36 10.51
CA LYS A 145 -17.73 -4.53 9.24
C LYS A 145 -16.74 -3.36 9.06
N GLY A 146 -15.48 -3.69 8.80
CA GLY A 146 -14.39 -2.72 8.74
C GLY A 146 -13.58 -2.59 10.05
N PHE A 147 -14.06 -3.14 11.16
CA PHE A 147 -13.27 -3.28 12.39
C PHE A 147 -12.38 -4.54 12.32
N PRO A 148 -11.23 -4.58 13.04
CA PRO A 148 -10.27 -5.69 12.98
C PRO A 148 -10.88 -7.10 13.04
N GLU A 149 -11.85 -7.33 13.91
CA GLU A 149 -12.54 -8.61 14.12
C GLU A 149 -13.38 -9.07 12.92
N SER A 150 -13.74 -8.17 12.01
CA SER A 150 -14.45 -8.50 10.78
C SER A 150 -13.54 -9.04 9.67
N TYR A 151 -12.21 -9.01 9.88
CA TYR A 151 -11.22 -9.52 8.94
C TYR A 151 -10.70 -10.90 9.37
N ASP A 152 -10.41 -11.72 8.36
CA ASP A 152 -9.58 -12.91 8.50
C ASP A 152 -8.10 -12.50 8.57
N MET A 153 -7.70 -12.01 9.75
CA MET A 153 -6.32 -11.55 9.99
C MET A 153 -5.30 -12.68 9.82
N LYS A 154 -5.69 -13.93 10.06
CA LYS A 154 -4.83 -15.08 9.82
C LYS A 154 -4.52 -15.22 8.34
N MET A 155 -5.54 -15.18 7.48
CA MET A 155 -5.38 -15.23 6.02
C MET A 155 -4.53 -14.07 5.50
N LEU A 156 -4.71 -12.86 6.05
CA LEU A 156 -3.90 -11.69 5.67
C LEU A 156 -2.41 -11.85 6.02
N VAL A 157 -2.12 -12.33 7.23
CA VAL A 157 -0.73 -12.58 7.68
C VAL A 157 -0.08 -13.70 6.86
N GLU A 158 -0.82 -14.77 6.57
CA GLU A 158 -0.36 -15.86 5.71
C GLU A 158 -0.05 -15.37 4.29
N PHE A 159 -0.92 -14.53 3.72
CA PHE A 159 -0.69 -13.89 2.43
C PHE A 159 0.59 -13.04 2.41
N ILE A 160 0.76 -12.12 3.38
CA ILE A 160 1.95 -11.26 3.46
C ILE A 160 3.22 -12.11 3.66
N SER A 161 3.14 -13.17 4.46
CA SER A 161 4.27 -14.07 4.72
C SER A 161 4.67 -14.84 3.45
N ALA A 162 3.70 -15.36 2.70
CA ALA A 162 3.93 -16.03 1.43
C ALA A 162 4.56 -15.08 0.39
N VAL A 163 4.09 -13.83 0.33
CA VAL A 163 4.62 -12.78 -0.55
C VAL A 163 6.07 -12.49 -0.19
N LYS A 164 6.37 -12.27 1.09
CA LYS A 164 7.76 -12.01 1.55
C LYS A 164 8.69 -13.20 1.37
N ALA A 165 8.16 -14.43 1.45
CA ALA A 165 8.91 -15.65 1.19
C ALA A 165 9.21 -15.86 -0.30
N GLY A 166 8.69 -15.01 -1.20
CA GLY A 166 8.96 -15.09 -2.62
C GLY A 166 8.29 -16.29 -3.29
N GLN A 167 7.14 -16.75 -2.80
CA GLN A 167 6.38 -17.82 -3.47
C GLN A 167 6.01 -17.40 -4.90
N LYS A 168 6.06 -18.37 -5.84
CA LYS A 168 5.91 -18.10 -7.29
C LYS A 168 4.55 -17.51 -7.65
N GLU A 169 3.50 -17.99 -7.01
CA GLU A 169 2.12 -17.53 -7.20
C GLU A 169 1.36 -17.65 -5.89
N ILE A 170 0.60 -16.60 -5.58
CA ILE A 170 -0.20 -16.48 -4.36
C ILE A 170 -1.55 -15.89 -4.78
N LEU A 171 -2.63 -16.42 -4.24
CA LEU A 171 -3.99 -15.94 -4.55
C LEU A 171 -4.47 -15.00 -3.45
N ALA A 172 -4.70 -13.73 -3.79
CA ALA A 172 -5.36 -12.78 -2.93
C ALA A 172 -6.89 -12.87 -3.14
N PRO A 173 -7.69 -12.97 -2.07
CA PRO A 173 -9.14 -12.94 -2.20
C PRO A 173 -9.62 -11.58 -2.72
N LEU A 174 -10.69 -11.58 -3.49
CA LEU A 174 -11.31 -10.37 -4.03
C LEU A 174 -12.56 -9.98 -3.25
N TYR A 175 -12.84 -8.68 -3.22
CA TYR A 175 -14.06 -8.13 -2.63
C TYR A 175 -14.85 -7.38 -3.70
N SER A 176 -16.16 -7.60 -3.76
CA SER A 176 -17.04 -6.90 -4.67
C SER A 176 -17.88 -5.88 -3.92
N HIS A 177 -17.68 -4.60 -4.26
CA HIS A 177 -18.53 -3.52 -3.75
C HIS A 177 -19.95 -3.56 -4.34
N VAL A 178 -20.19 -4.33 -5.41
CA VAL A 178 -21.52 -4.51 -6.02
C VAL A 178 -22.35 -5.51 -5.23
N THR A 179 -21.78 -6.67 -4.92
CA THR A 179 -22.46 -7.71 -4.11
C THR A 179 -22.30 -7.47 -2.61
N TYR A 180 -21.43 -6.54 -2.22
CA TYR A 180 -21.10 -6.19 -0.85
C TYR A 180 -20.55 -7.37 -0.03
N ASP A 181 -19.84 -8.28 -0.70
CA ASP A 181 -19.31 -9.51 -0.13
C ASP A 181 -17.96 -9.89 -0.77
N ARG A 182 -17.23 -10.80 -0.10
CA ARG A 182 -16.02 -11.44 -0.64
C ARG A 182 -16.41 -12.37 -1.79
N CYS A 183 -15.67 -12.30 -2.89
CA CYS A 183 -15.84 -13.21 -4.02
C CYS A 183 -15.42 -14.62 -3.62
N HIS A 184 -16.23 -15.63 -3.97
CA HIS A 184 -15.96 -17.02 -3.60
C HIS A 184 -14.96 -17.70 -4.54
N ASP A 185 -15.15 -17.53 -5.85
CA ASP A 185 -14.38 -18.27 -6.87
C ASP A 185 -13.35 -17.40 -7.59
N GLU A 186 -13.36 -16.09 -7.34
CA GLU A 186 -12.47 -15.13 -7.99
C GLU A 186 -11.36 -14.68 -7.04
N HIS A 187 -10.13 -14.75 -7.54
CA HIS A 187 -8.92 -14.37 -6.81
C HIS A 187 -8.00 -13.57 -7.72
N GLN A 188 -7.23 -12.67 -7.13
CA GLN A 188 -6.14 -11.98 -7.81
C GLN A 188 -4.85 -12.78 -7.63
N ALA A 189 -4.26 -13.23 -8.75
CA ALA A 189 -2.96 -13.89 -8.73
C ALA A 189 -1.82 -12.87 -8.57
N ILE A 190 -1.03 -13.04 -7.52
CA ILE A 190 0.17 -12.25 -7.21
C ILE A 190 1.38 -13.13 -7.47
N ARG A 191 2.30 -12.68 -8.33
CA ARG A 191 3.41 -13.51 -8.82
C ARG A 191 4.75 -12.81 -8.64
N GLN A 192 5.35 -12.90 -7.45
CA GLN A 192 6.66 -12.29 -7.15
C GLN A 192 6.78 -10.82 -7.65
N PRO A 193 5.95 -9.90 -7.16
CA PRO A 193 6.10 -8.48 -7.52
C PRO A 193 7.42 -7.91 -6.99
N ASP A 194 7.91 -6.84 -7.60
CA ASP A 194 9.01 -6.04 -7.05
C ASP A 194 8.50 -5.20 -5.88
N ILE A 195 7.28 -4.65 -6.04
CA ILE A 195 6.57 -3.87 -5.04
C ILE A 195 5.15 -4.40 -4.87
N LEU A 196 4.74 -4.65 -3.64
CA LEU A 196 3.33 -4.89 -3.30
C LEU A 196 2.77 -3.67 -2.55
N ILE A 197 1.74 -3.04 -3.10
CA ILE A 197 0.95 -2.03 -2.41
C ILE A 197 -0.22 -2.73 -1.73
N LEU A 198 -0.32 -2.61 -0.41
CA LEU A 198 -1.42 -3.11 0.39
C LEU A 198 -2.24 -1.91 0.91
N GLU A 199 -3.50 -1.82 0.51
CA GLU A 199 -4.38 -0.71 0.87
C GLU A 199 -5.50 -1.20 1.82
N GLY A 200 -5.72 -0.48 2.92
CA GLY A 200 -6.74 -0.91 3.87
C GLY A 200 -6.85 -0.10 5.15
N LEU A 201 -7.95 -0.28 5.88
CA LEU A 201 -8.17 0.35 7.18
C LEU A 201 -7.18 -0.17 8.24
N ASN A 202 -6.84 -1.46 8.17
CA ASN A 202 -6.17 -2.18 9.26
C ASN A 202 -4.69 -2.45 9.00
N VAL A 203 -4.11 -1.89 7.93
CA VAL A 203 -2.72 -2.21 7.54
C VAL A 203 -1.66 -1.72 8.52
N LEU A 204 -2.02 -0.78 9.41
CA LEU A 204 -1.15 -0.28 10.49
C LEU A 204 -1.63 -0.68 11.89
N GLN A 205 -2.70 -1.48 12.02
CA GLN A 205 -3.16 -1.94 13.32
C GLN A 205 -2.12 -2.87 13.93
N THR A 206 -1.81 -2.65 15.20
CA THR A 206 -0.94 -3.52 15.97
C THR A 206 -1.80 -4.39 16.89
N GLY A 207 -1.30 -5.55 17.32
CA GLY A 207 -2.04 -6.44 18.24
C GLY A 207 -2.42 -5.78 19.58
N LEU A 208 -1.79 -4.64 19.90
CA LEU A 208 -2.07 -3.81 21.08
C LEU A 208 -3.37 -2.99 20.96
N ASP A 209 -3.94 -2.87 19.76
CA ASP A 209 -5.19 -2.14 19.50
C ASP A 209 -6.45 -3.01 19.72
N THR A 210 -6.25 -4.27 20.12
CA THR A 210 -7.33 -5.13 20.62
C THR A 210 -7.62 -4.72 22.07
N PRO A 211 -8.85 -4.34 22.45
CA PRO A 211 -9.15 -4.09 23.85
C PRO A 211 -8.83 -5.37 24.63
N ILE A 212 -7.86 -5.25 25.55
CA ILE A 212 -7.56 -6.31 26.52
C ILE A 212 -8.83 -6.44 27.35
N ASP A 213 -9.52 -7.58 27.20
CA ASP A 213 -10.66 -7.95 28.02
C ASP A 213 -10.16 -8.17 29.46
N THR A 214 -10.13 -7.09 30.24
CA THR A 214 -9.91 -7.16 31.68
C THR A 214 -11.19 -7.67 32.31
N ARG A 215 -11.30 -9.00 32.39
CA ARG A 215 -12.20 -9.68 33.32
C ARG A 215 -11.97 -9.21 34.75
#